data_AF-A0AAE3JF02-F1
#
_entry.id   AF-A0AAE3JF02-F1
#
_cell.length_a   1.000
_cell.length_b   1.000
_cell.length_c   1.000
_cell.angle_alpha   90.00
_cell.angle_beta   90.00
_cell.angle_gamma   90.00
#
_symmetry.space_group_name_H-M   'P 1'
#
loop_
_entity.id
_entity.type
_entity.pdbx_description
1 polymer ?
#
loop_
_entity_poly.entity_id
_entity_poly.type
_entity_poly.pdbx_seq_one_letter_code
_entity_poly.pdbx_strand_id
1 'polypeptide(L)' 'MELAKYKACICEGSAEEAIIDILVDNDLLIFNREEMLEERVIRCRSAKRFEERYLRKGFDEQISVILSSW' A
#
# COMPACT_ATOMS: atom_id res chain seq x y z
N MET A 1 -15.52 0.19 -7.27
CA MET A 1 -14.85 -0.69 -6.30
C MET A 1 -14.63 0.15 -5.07
N GLU A 2 -15.20 -0.20 -3.92
CA GLU A 2 -14.96 0.54 -2.67
C GLU A 2 -13.72 -0.04 -1.98
N LEU A 3 -12.72 0.81 -1.75
CA LEU A 3 -11.54 0.45 -0.97
C LEU A 3 -11.83 0.65 0.52
N ALA A 4 -11.36 -0.26 1.35
CA ALA A 4 -11.46 -0.16 2.80
C ALA A 4 -10.66 1.05 3.32
N LYS A 5 -10.91 1.48 4.56
CA LYS A 5 -10.27 2.67 5.14
C LYS A 5 -8.75 2.66 5.04
N TYR A 6 -8.11 1.55 5.36
CA TYR A 6 -6.66 1.40 5.27
C TYR A 6 -6.27 0.77 3.94
N LYS A 7 -5.23 1.31 3.29
CA LYS A 7 -4.71 0.81 2.01
C LYS A 7 -3.26 0.36 2.19
N ALA A 8 -2.97 -0.86 1.77
CA ALA A 8 -1.62 -1.38 1.72
C ALA A 8 -1.19 -1.48 0.26
N CYS A 9 -0.42 -0.50 -0.20
CA CYS A 9 0.15 -0.54 -1.55
C CYS A 9 1.49 -1.29 -1.52
N ILE A 10 1.56 -2.41 -2.23
CA ILE A 10 2.72 -3.29 -2.25
C ILE A 10 3.34 -3.29 -3.64
N CYS A 11 4.65 -3.07 -3.69
CA CYS A 11 5.48 -3.14 -4.91
C CYS A 11 6.60 -4.16 -4.80
N GLU A 12 6.98 -4.76 -5.93
CA GLU A 12 8.09 -5.71 -6.02
C GLU A 12 9.39 -5.04 -6.51
N GLY A 13 9.22 -4.01 -7.36
CA GLY A 13 10.28 -3.22 -7.97
C GLY A 13 10.41 -1.81 -7.42
N SER A 14 11.60 -1.22 -7.57
CA SER A 14 11.86 0.19 -7.21
C SER A 14 11.28 1.18 -8.22
N ALA A 15 11.08 0.75 -9.46
CA ALA A 15 10.44 1.56 -10.49
C ALA A 15 8.95 1.79 -10.17
N GLU A 16 8.26 0.73 -9.75
CA GLU A 16 6.86 0.80 -9.32
C GLU A 16 6.70 1.72 -8.11
N GLU A 17 7.57 1.56 -7.09
CA GLU A 17 7.59 2.41 -5.90
C GLU A 17 7.69 3.89 -6.27
N ALA A 18 8.66 4.26 -7.13
CA ALA A 18 8.84 5.64 -7.56
C ALA A 18 7.63 6.18 -8.36
N ILE A 19 7.03 5.36 -9.23
CA ILE A 19 5.86 5.77 -10.01
C ILE A 19 4.66 5.99 -9.08
N ILE A 20 4.41 5.08 -8.14
CA ILE A 20 3.28 5.20 -7.21
C ILE A 20 3.47 6.39 -6.28
N ASP A 21 4.68 6.63 -5.77
CA ASP A 21 4.98 7.82 -4.98
C ASP A 21 4.66 9.11 -5.77
N ILE A 22 5.05 9.19 -7.05
CA ILE A 22 4.71 10.34 -7.89
C ILE A 22 3.18 10.45 -8.08
N LEU A 23 2.49 9.34 -8.34
CA LEU A 23 1.05 9.36 -8.59
C LEU A 23 0.26 9.74 -7.33
N VAL A 24 0.64 9.25 -6.15
CA VAL A 24 -0.04 9.59 -4.90
C VAL A 24 0.25 11.04 -4.49
N ASP A 25 1.46 11.54 -4.72
CA ASP A 25 1.82 12.93 -4.40
C ASP A 25 1.15 13.96 -5.33
N ASN A 26 0.68 13.51 -6.50
CA ASN A 26 -0.08 14.35 -7.44
C ASN A 26 -1.60 14.11 -7.36
N ASP A 27 -2.08 13.38 -6.35
CA ASP A 27 -3.50 13.03 -6.17
C ASP A 27 -4.12 12.34 -7.40
N LEU A 28 -3.32 11.56 -8.13
CA LEU A 28 -3.73 10.85 -9.36
C LEU A 28 -4.26 9.43 -9.08
N LEU A 29 -4.25 9.00 -7.82
CA LEU A 29 -4.77 7.71 -7.37
C LEU A 29 -6.14 7.87 -6.71
N ILE A 30 -6.88 6.75 -6.61
CA ILE A 30 -8.19 6.69 -5.94
C ILE A 30 -8.10 6.77 -4.40
N PHE A 31 -6.89 6.92 -3.86
CA PHE A 31 -6.59 7.00 -2.43
C PHE A 31 -5.44 7.99 -2.21
N ASN A 32 -5.41 8.59 -1.03
CA ASN A 32 -4.38 9.55 -0.61
C ASN A 32 -3.27 8.88 0.20
N ARG A 33 -2.13 9.57 0.32
CA ARG A 33 -0.97 9.09 1.08
C ARG A 33 -1.31 8.78 2.55
N GLU A 34 -2.17 9.60 3.18
CA GLU A 34 -2.63 9.43 4.56
C GLU A 34 -3.42 8.13 4.79
N GLU A 35 -4.04 7.58 3.74
CA GLU A 35 -4.81 6.34 3.82
C GLU A 35 -3.92 5.09 3.67
N MET A 36 -2.64 5.29 3.29
CA MET A 36 -1.67 4.21 3.13
C MET A 36 -1.10 3.77 4.47
N LEU A 37 -0.83 2.47 4.62
CA LEU A 37 -0.09 1.96 5.76
C LEU A 37 1.29 2.63 5.86
N GLU A 38 1.55 3.28 6.99
CA GLU A 38 2.78 4.05 7.25
C GLU A 38 3.04 5.16 6.22
N GLU A 39 1.99 5.64 5.53
CA GLU A 39 2.04 6.76 4.57
C GLU A 39 3.04 6.56 3.43
N ARG A 40 3.31 5.29 3.10
CA ARG A 40 4.35 4.90 2.15
C ARG A 40 3.95 3.70 1.31
N VAL A 41 4.59 3.58 0.17
CA VAL A 41 4.60 2.34 -0.61
C VAL A 41 5.42 1.27 0.13
N ILE A 42 4.87 0.06 0.22
CA ILE A 42 5.50 -1.06 0.90
C ILE A 42 6.20 -1.95 -0.12
N ARG A 43 7.52 -1.84 -0.18
CA ARG A 43 8.31 -2.77 -1.00
C ARG A 43 8.43 -4.13 -0.30
N CYS A 44 7.71 -5.14 -0.80
CA CYS A 44 7.77 -6.48 -0.25
C CYS A 44 7.61 -7.54 -1.34
N ARG A 45 8.51 -8.54 -1.33
CA ARG A 45 8.48 -9.71 -2.24
C ARG A 45 7.97 -10.98 -1.58
N SER A 46 7.46 -10.87 -0.36
CA SER A 46 7.04 -12.02 0.43
C SER A 46 5.81 -11.68 1.25
N ALA A 47 4.69 -12.33 0.93
CA ALA A 47 3.44 -12.19 1.66
C ALA A 47 3.61 -12.46 3.16
N LYS A 48 4.48 -13.41 3.54
CA LYS A 48 4.78 -13.73 4.95
C LYS A 48 5.42 -12.57 5.69
N ARG A 49 6.43 -11.92 5.09
CA ARG A 49 7.07 -10.73 5.70
C ARG A 49 6.11 -9.56 5.79
N PHE A 50 5.20 -9.43 4.82
CA PHE A 50 4.17 -8.41 4.85
C PHE A 50 3.18 -8.64 6.01
N GLU A 51 2.69 -9.88 6.16
CA GLU A 51 1.79 -10.24 7.26
C GLU A 51 2.43 -9.99 8.63
N GLU A 52 3.64 -10.49 8.85
CA GLU A 52 4.34 -10.37 10.14
C GLU A 52 4.59 -8.92 10.57
N ARG A 53 4.88 -8.02 9.61
CA ARG A 53 5.18 -6.60 9.91
C ARG A 53 3.95 -5.71 9.95
N TYR A 54 3.01 -5.92 9.04
CA TYR A 54 1.94 -4.95 8.79
C TYR A 54 0.57 -5.45 9.20
N LEU A 55 0.30 -6.77 9.17
CA LEU A 55 -1.04 -7.30 9.48
C LEU A 55 -1.20 -7.78 10.93
N ARG A 56 -0.10 -7.94 11.68
CA ARG A 56 -0.13 -8.30 13.12
C ARG A 56 -0.36 -7.11 14.07
N LYS A 57 -0.76 -5.96 13.53
CA LYS A 57 -1.17 -4.79 14.32
C LYS A 57 -2.70 -4.84 14.51
N GLY A 58 -3.21 -4.23 15.57
CA GLY A 58 -4.66 -4.09 15.77
C GLY A 58 -5.21 -3.02 14.83
N PHE A 59 -6.14 -3.37 13.95
CA PHE A 59 -6.82 -2.43 13.06
C PHE A 59 -8.30 -2.37 13.40
N ASP A 60 -8.84 -1.16 13.52
CA ASP A 60 -10.28 -0.92 13.72
C ASP A 60 -11.13 -1.32 12.50
N GLU A 61 -10.54 -1.28 11.31
CA GLU A 61 -11.24 -1.50 10.04
C GLU A 61 -10.41 -2.35 9.07
N GLN A 62 -11.06 -2.81 8.00
CA GLN A 62 -10.42 -3.64 6.98
C GLN A 62 -9.28 -2.90 6.26
N ILE A 63 -8.33 -3.69 5.75
CA ILE A 63 -7.22 -3.22 4.92
C ILE A 63 -7.43 -3.73 3.49
N SER A 64 -7.44 -2.83 2.52
CA SER A 64 -7.37 -3.19 1.11
C SER A 64 -5.91 -3.34 0.70
N VAL A 65 -5.52 -4.54 0.28
CA VAL A 65 -4.18 -4.81 -0.24
C VAL A 65 -4.18 -4.61 -1.75
N ILE A 66 -3.33 -3.70 -2.22
CA ILE A 66 -3.18 -3.33 -3.64
C ILE A 66 -1.79 -3.81 -4.07
N LEU A 67 -1.76 -4.78 -4.99
CA LEU A 67 -0.52 -5.33 -5.54
C LEU A 67 -0.28 -4.70 -6.91
N SER A 68 0.84 -3.99 -7.08
CA SER A 68 1.37 -3.71 -8.41
C SER A 68 2.32 -4.86 -8.76
N SER A 69 1.88 -5.74 -9.66
CA SER A 69 2.76 -6.66 -10.38
C SER A 69 2.74 -6.22 -11.84
N TRP A 70 3.69 -5.39 -12.24
CA TRP A 70 3.99 -5.11 -13.65
C TRP A 70 5.26 -5.85 -14.11
#